data_AF-R6U8P3-F1
#
_entry.id   AF-R6U8P3-F1
#
_cell.length_a   1.000
_cell.length_b   1.000
_cell.length_c   1.000
_cell.angle_alpha   90.00
_cell.angle_beta   90.00
_cell.angle_gamma   90.00
#
_symmetry.space_group_name_H-M   'P 1'
#
loop_
_entity.id
_entity.type
_entity.pdbx_description
1 polymer ?
#
loop_
_entity_poly.entity_id
_entity_poly.type
_entity_poly.pdbx_seq_one_letter_code
_entity_poly.pdbx_strand_id
1 'polypeptide(L)'
;MNPVYSFALKKEKDGWLFSADCLVGNRKDHYTSFGSFPVTAEDAEGFLRIIREDGETERLFRYRNPMRIFNRSDAPARSSGMTFSDGNRVEKETALGSRAIEYLRELADRYYEAAESRQTAAGTNR
;
A
#
# COMPACT_ATOMS: atom_id res chain seq x y z
N MET A 1 -3.45 3.32 -21.86
CA MET A 1 -4.05 2.95 -20.56
C MET A 1 -3.14 3.46 -19.46
N ASN A 2 -3.69 4.01 -18.38
CA ASN A 2 -2.88 4.45 -17.24
C ASN A 2 -2.27 3.24 -16.52
N PRO A 3 -1.04 3.33 -16.01
CA PRO A 3 -0.43 2.28 -15.17
C PRO A 3 -1.35 1.95 -13.97
N VAL A 4 -1.52 0.65 -13.71
CA VAL A 4 -2.33 0.18 -12.57
C VAL A 4 -1.41 0.03 -11.39
N TYR A 5 -1.56 0.92 -10.41
CA TYR A 5 -0.90 0.84 -9.12
C TYR A 5 -1.88 0.29 -8.09
N SER A 6 -1.44 -0.74 -7.37
CA SER A 6 -2.11 -1.27 -6.18
C SER A 6 -1.11 -1.32 -5.04
N PHE A 7 -1.48 -0.76 -3.89
CA PHE A 7 -0.65 -0.73 -2.71
C PHE A 7 -1.41 -1.35 -1.54
N ALA A 8 -0.71 -2.05 -0.67
CA ALA A 8 -1.26 -2.47 0.62
C ALA A 8 -0.25 -2.29 1.75
N LEU A 9 -0.71 -1.70 2.84
CA LEU A 9 0.02 -1.61 4.11
C LEU A 9 -0.75 -2.41 5.16
N LYS A 10 -0.10 -3.39 5.79
CA LYS A 10 -0.73 -4.32 6.74
C LYS A 10 0.06 -4.38 8.04
N LYS A 11 -0.63 -4.27 9.17
CA LYS A 11 -0.06 -4.49 10.50
C LYS A 11 -0.14 -5.98 10.85
N GLU A 12 0.97 -6.56 11.26
CA GLU A 12 1.07 -7.91 11.83
C GLU A 12 1.64 -7.86 13.26
N LYS A 13 1.79 -9.02 13.90
CA LYS A 13 2.31 -9.11 15.28
C LYS A 13 3.73 -8.55 15.39
N ASP A 14 4.55 -8.78 14.37
CA ASP A 14 5.99 -8.48 14.38
C ASP A 14 6.35 -7.18 13.66
N GLY A 15 5.35 -6.41 13.18
CA GLY A 15 5.59 -5.13 12.51
C GLY A 15 4.62 -4.82 11.39
N TRP A 16 5.06 -3.99 10.45
CA TRP A 16 4.27 -3.59 9.29
C TRP A 16 4.82 -4.21 8.02
N LEU A 17 3.91 -4.67 7.16
CA LEU A 17 4.20 -5.21 5.85
C LEU A 17 3.63 -4.28 4.79
N PHE A 18 4.41 -4.02 3.76
CA PHE A 18 4.01 -3.25 2.60
C PHE A 18 4.12 -4.10 1.34
N SER A 19 3.15 -4.00 0.45
CA SER A 19 3.20 -4.60 -0.88
C SER A 19 2.80 -3.57 -1.92
N ALA A 20 3.44 -3.65 -3.08
CA ALA A 20 3.12 -2.82 -4.22
C ALA A 20 3.03 -3.70 -5.47
N ASP A 21 1.96 -3.53 -6.23
CA ASP A 21 1.78 -4.09 -7.55
C ASP A 21 1.69 -2.93 -8.55
N CYS A 22 2.64 -2.87 -9.48
CA CYS A 22 2.64 -1.90 -10.55
C CYS A 22 2.69 -2.57 -11.92
N LEU A 23 1.64 -2.39 -12.70
CA LEU A 23 1.63 -2.72 -14.14
C LEU A 23 2.28 -1.59 -14.91
N VAL A 24 3.52 -1.79 -15.37
CA VAL A 24 4.27 -0.82 -16.19
C VAL A 24 4.35 -1.30 -17.64
N GLY A 25 4.26 -0.36 -18.59
CA GLY A 25 4.52 -0.60 -20.01
C GLY A 25 3.28 -0.44 -20.93
N ASN A 26 3.55 -0.14 -22.21
CA ASN A 26 2.52 0.15 -23.22
C ASN A 26 1.64 -1.08 -23.57
N ARG A 27 2.13 -2.29 -23.26
CA ARG A 27 1.41 -3.58 -23.37
C ARG A 27 1.11 -4.26 -22.03
N LYS A 28 1.49 -3.68 -20.88
CA LYS A 28 1.32 -4.28 -19.54
C LYS A 28 2.07 -5.61 -19.30
N ASP A 29 3.10 -5.91 -20.10
CA ASP A 29 3.83 -7.18 -20.02
C ASP A 29 5.01 -7.18 -19.02
N HIS A 30 5.25 -6.07 -18.31
CA HIS A 30 6.27 -5.98 -17.26
C HIS A 30 5.60 -5.66 -15.92
N TYR A 31 5.61 -6.66 -15.05
CA TYR A 31 5.09 -6.59 -13.70
C TYR A 31 6.26 -6.23 -12.78
N THR A 32 6.26 -5.02 -12.25
CA THR A 32 7.15 -4.69 -11.12
C THR A 32 6.27 -4.72 -9.89
N SER A 33 6.25 -5.87 -9.23
CA SER A 33 5.52 -6.09 -7.99
C SER A 33 6.42 -6.72 -6.97
N PHE A 34 6.30 -6.29 -5.73
CA PHE A 34 6.83 -7.06 -4.63
C PHE A 34 5.70 -7.45 -3.67
N GLY A 35 5.73 -8.73 -3.29
CA GLY A 35 4.89 -9.25 -2.22
C GLY A 35 5.22 -8.61 -0.88
N SER A 36 4.38 -8.87 0.13
CA SER A 36 4.49 -8.31 1.47
C SER A 36 5.93 -8.28 1.99
N PHE A 37 6.49 -7.07 2.15
CA PHE A 37 7.85 -6.82 2.60
C PHE A 37 7.82 -6.01 3.90
N PRO A 38 8.65 -6.33 4.91
CA PRO A 38 8.65 -5.60 6.18
C PRO A 38 9.17 -4.17 5.98
N VAL A 39 8.40 -3.20 6.48
CA VAL A 39 8.77 -1.78 6.52
C VAL A 39 8.96 -1.32 7.96
N THR A 40 9.67 -0.22 8.14
CA THR A 40 9.89 0.35 9.47
C THR A 40 8.57 0.86 10.08
N ALA A 41 8.51 0.90 11.41
CA ALA A 41 7.38 1.51 12.12
C ALA A 41 7.26 3.01 11.80
N GLU A 42 8.38 3.70 11.56
CA GLU A 42 8.42 5.11 11.17
C GLU A 42 7.75 5.34 9.81
N ASP A 43 8.03 4.49 8.82
CA ASP A 43 7.43 4.58 7.49
C ASP A 43 5.92 4.31 7.52
N ALA A 44 5.50 3.31 8.29
CA ALA A 44 4.09 3.06 8.51
C ALA A 44 3.40 4.26 9.21
N GLU A 45 4.03 4.82 10.24
CA GLU A 45 3.49 5.97 10.98
C GLU A 45 3.45 7.24 10.12
N GLY A 46 4.42 7.43 9.21
CA GLY A 46 4.43 8.52 8.24
C GLY A 46 3.22 8.49 7.33
N PHE A 47 2.87 7.31 6.81
CA PHE A 47 1.64 7.13 6.03
C PHE A 47 0.38 7.37 6.87
N LEU A 48 0.30 6.79 8.07
CA LEU A 48 -0.84 7.00 8.98
C LEU A 48 -1.02 8.47 9.37
N ARG A 49 0.08 9.24 9.49
CA ARG A 49 0.03 10.67 9.75
C ARG A 49 -0.63 11.43 8.60
N ILE A 50 -0.26 11.16 7.34
CA ILE A 50 -0.91 11.78 6.18
C ILE A 50 -2.41 11.49 6.17
N ILE A 51 -2.78 10.24 6.42
CA ILE A 51 -4.19 9.82 6.47
C ILE A 51 -4.98 10.54 7.60
N ARG A 52 -4.34 10.89 8.72
CA ARG A 52 -4.93 11.69 9.81
C ARG A 52 -5.02 13.17 9.44
N GLU A 53 -3.95 13.75 8.92
CA GLU A 53 -3.87 15.16 8.53
C GLU A 53 -4.84 15.52 7.39
N ASP A 54 -4.99 14.64 6.40
CA ASP A 54 -5.88 14.86 5.26
C ASP A 54 -7.35 14.61 5.61
N GLY A 55 -7.67 14.24 6.85
CA GLY A 55 -9.03 13.92 7.27
C GLY A 55 -9.64 12.70 6.56
N GLU A 56 -8.82 11.94 5.82
CA GLU A 56 -9.21 10.66 5.20
C GLU A 56 -9.72 9.70 6.28
N THR A 57 -9.14 9.78 7.48
CA THR A 57 -9.60 9.06 8.66
C THR A 57 -10.67 9.78 9.49
N GLU A 58 -10.75 11.11 9.55
CA GLU A 58 -11.84 11.80 10.29
C GLU A 58 -13.23 11.53 9.69
N ARG A 59 -13.33 11.26 8.37
CA ARG A 59 -14.55 10.73 7.76
C ARG A 59 -14.87 9.28 8.16
N LEU A 60 -13.89 8.50 8.62
CA LEU A 60 -13.98 7.04 8.74
C LEU A 60 -13.84 6.51 10.18
N PHE A 61 -13.28 7.30 11.09
CA PHE A 61 -12.89 6.91 12.43
C PHE A 61 -13.13 8.04 13.41
N ARG A 62 -14.00 7.82 14.39
CA ARG A 62 -13.75 8.44 15.68
C ARG A 62 -12.95 7.57 16.66
N TYR A 63 -12.75 6.25 16.47
CA TYR A 63 -12.29 5.40 17.62
C TYR A 63 -11.58 4.05 17.33
N ARG A 64 -10.80 3.84 16.27
CA ARG A 64 -10.28 2.48 15.95
C ARG A 64 -8.82 2.48 15.46
N ASN A 65 -8.14 1.34 15.51
CA ASN A 65 -6.77 1.17 14.98
C ASN A 65 -6.79 0.45 13.62
N PRO A 66 -6.11 0.95 12.57
CA PRO A 66 -5.97 0.22 11.32
C PRO A 66 -5.09 -1.02 11.41
N MET A 67 -5.55 -2.11 10.79
CA MET A 67 -4.79 -3.33 10.54
C MET A 67 -4.40 -3.50 9.07
N ARG A 68 -5.19 -3.00 8.12
CA ARG A 68 -4.87 -3.10 6.69
C ARG A 68 -5.38 -1.87 5.97
N ILE A 69 -4.56 -1.29 5.11
CA ILE A 69 -4.93 -0.21 4.20
C ILE A 69 -4.59 -0.68 2.79
N PHE A 70 -5.49 -0.50 1.84
CA PHE A 70 -5.22 -0.75 0.43
C PHE A 70 -5.72 0.39 -0.44
N ASN A 71 -5.03 0.58 -1.57
CA ASN A 71 -5.41 1.54 -2.60
C ASN A 71 -5.29 0.86 -3.95
N ARG A 72 -6.34 0.95 -4.77
CA ARG A 72 -6.39 0.49 -6.14
C ARG A 72 -6.74 1.66 -7.04
N SER A 73 -5.84 1.96 -7.98
CA SER A 73 -5.97 3.10 -8.89
C SER A 73 -6.46 2.72 -10.30
N ASP A 74 -7.17 1.59 -10.47
CA ASP A 74 -7.74 1.20 -11.76
C ASP A 74 -9.01 2.02 -12.10
N ALA A 75 -9.23 2.24 -13.40
CA ALA A 75 -10.49 2.79 -13.91
C ALA A 75 -11.38 1.62 -14.37
N PRO A 76 -12.70 1.62 -14.07
CA PRO A 76 -13.47 2.73 -13.50
C PRO A 76 -13.51 2.79 -11.96
N ALA A 77 -13.06 1.75 -11.25
CA ALA A 77 -13.28 1.60 -9.80
C ALA A 77 -12.06 1.98 -8.95
N ARG A 78 -11.70 3.27 -8.96
CA ARG A 78 -10.71 3.82 -8.01
C ARG A 78 -11.19 3.56 -6.60
N SER A 79 -10.58 2.61 -5.91
CA SER A 79 -11.06 2.18 -4.61
C SER A 79 -9.95 2.20 -3.58
N SER A 80 -10.29 2.67 -2.40
CA SER A 80 -9.44 2.54 -1.23
C SER A 80 -10.24 1.88 -0.13
N GLY A 81 -9.56 1.15 0.73
CA GLY A 81 -10.22 0.53 1.86
C GLY A 81 -9.29 0.27 3.02
N MET A 82 -9.92 0.13 4.18
CA MET A 82 -9.24 0.04 5.45
C MET A 82 -9.95 -0.98 6.33
N THR A 83 -9.19 -1.92 6.89
CA THR A 83 -9.68 -2.88 7.89
C THR A 83 -9.09 -2.49 9.24
N PHE A 84 -9.94 -2.47 10.26
CA PHE A 84 -9.59 -2.08 11.61
C PHE A 84 -9.41 -3.28 12.52
N SER A 85 -8.81 -3.05 13.69
CA SER A 85 -8.50 -4.09 14.68
C SER A 85 -9.72 -4.78 15.28
N ASP A 86 -10.88 -4.15 15.22
CA ASP A 86 -12.16 -4.72 15.63
C ASP A 86 -12.86 -5.50 14.50
N GLY A 87 -12.18 -5.69 13.36
CA GLY A 87 -12.68 -6.40 12.19
C GLY A 87 -13.55 -5.55 11.25
N ASN A 88 -13.86 -4.30 11.60
CA ASN A 88 -14.66 -3.45 10.72
C ASN A 88 -13.87 -3.02 9.48
N ARG A 89 -14.55 -2.99 8.34
CA ARG A 89 -13.98 -2.58 7.05
C ARG A 89 -14.72 -1.37 6.51
N VAL A 90 -13.95 -0.40 6.03
CA VAL A 90 -14.46 0.68 5.19
C VAL A 90 -13.89 0.48 3.81
N GLU A 91 -14.76 0.57 2.80
CA GLU A 91 -14.37 0.66 1.40
C GLU A 91 -15.01 1.91 0.80
N LYS A 92 -14.26 2.59 -0.05
CA LYS A 92 -14.73 3.81 -0.73
C LYS A 92 -14.42 3.69 -2.20
N GLU A 93 -15.39 4.01 -3.05
CA GLU A 93 -15.21 4.15 -4.51
C GLU A 93 -14.44 5.42 -4.90
N THR A 94 -13.68 6.00 -3.97
CA THR A 94 -12.76 7.10 -4.28
C THR A 94 -11.35 6.72 -3.85
N ALA A 95 -10.39 7.13 -4.67
CA ALA A 95 -8.97 7.04 -4.34
C ALA A 95 -8.63 7.82 -3.06
N LEU A 96 -7.51 7.45 -2.44
CA LEU A 96 -6.87 8.26 -1.39
C LEU A 96 -6.47 9.63 -1.94
N GLY A 97 -6.32 10.63 -1.06
CA GLY A 97 -5.71 11.91 -1.38
C GLY A 97 -4.34 11.78 -2.07
N SER A 98 -3.97 12.80 -2.85
CA SER A 98 -2.73 12.80 -3.65
C SER A 98 -1.48 12.61 -2.79
N ARG A 99 -1.42 13.24 -1.60
CA ARG A 99 -0.31 13.09 -0.64
C ARG A 99 -0.12 11.64 -0.20
N ALA A 100 -1.21 10.95 0.08
CA ALA A 100 -1.17 9.55 0.48
C ALA A 100 -0.72 8.64 -0.69
N ILE A 101 -1.14 8.95 -1.92
CA ILE A 101 -0.70 8.23 -3.12
C ILE A 101 0.79 8.45 -3.39
N GLU A 102 1.27 9.69 -3.30
CA GLU A 102 2.67 10.05 -3.49
C GLU A 102 3.55 9.35 -2.47
N TYR A 103 3.16 9.35 -1.19
CA TYR A 103 3.89 8.63 -0.15
C TYR A 103 3.99 7.12 -0.41
N LEU A 104 2.91 6.48 -0.90
CA LEU A 104 2.94 5.06 -1.25
C LEU A 104 3.87 4.77 -2.43
N ARG A 105 4.01 5.70 -3.38
CA ARG A 105 4.97 5.59 -4.49
C ARG A 105 6.40 5.73 -4.00
N GLU A 106 6.68 6.71 -3.13
CA GLU A 106 8.00 6.88 -2.52
C GLU A 106 8.41 5.67 -1.68
N LEU A 107 7.48 5.07 -0.94
CA LEU A 107 7.72 3.80 -0.24
C LEU A 107 8.01 2.67 -1.22
N ALA A 108 7.26 2.56 -2.31
CA ALA A 108 7.52 1.53 -3.31
C ALA A 108 8.92 1.67 -3.92
N ASP A 109 9.32 2.87 -4.33
CA ASP A 109 10.65 3.12 -4.89
C ASP A 109 11.76 2.79 -3.89
N ARG A 110 11.58 3.16 -2.61
CA ARG A 110 12.57 2.90 -1.55
C ARG A 110 12.76 1.41 -1.26
N TYR A 111 11.67 0.65 -1.23
CA TYR A 111 11.70 -0.76 -0.87
C TYR A 111 11.84 -1.70 -2.08
N TYR A 112 11.74 -1.17 -3.30
CA TYR A 112 11.80 -1.96 -4.53
C TYR A 112 13.07 -2.80 -4.63
N GLU A 113 14.24 -2.15 -4.59
CA GLU A 113 15.54 -2.81 -4.73
C GLU A 113 15.77 -3.87 -3.64
N ALA A 114 15.36 -3.57 -2.41
CA ALA A 114 15.48 -4.48 -1.28
C ALA A 114 14.55 -5.70 -1.42
N ALA A 115 13.34 -5.50 -1.96
CA ALA A 115 12.38 -6.57 -2.18
C ALA A 115 12.76 -7.45 -3.38
N GLU A 116 13.27 -6.87 -4.46
CA GLU A 116 13.82 -7.59 -5.62
C GLU A 116 15.05 -8.43 -5.25
N SER A 117 15.96 -7.87 -4.45
CA SER A 117 17.16 -8.58 -3.97
C SER A 117 16.79 -9.80 -3.10
N ARG A 118 15.71 -9.73 -2.33
CA ARG A 118 15.22 -10.89 -1.54
C ARG A 118 14.57 -11.96 -2.41
N GLN A 119 13.84 -11.57 -3.46
CA GLN A 119 13.22 -12.52 -4.39
C GLN A 119 14.26 -13.29 -5.21
N THR A 120 15.31 -12.61 -5.68
CA THR A 120 16.43 -13.24 -6.39
C THR A 120 17.26 -14.17 -5.49
N ALA A 121 17.49 -13.78 -4.22
CA ALA A 121 18.16 -14.64 -3.26
C ALA A 121 17.37 -15.92 -2.92
N ALA A 122 16.04 -15.84 -2.84
CA ALA A 122 15.17 -17.00 -2.60
C ALA A 122 15.13 -17.99 -3.77
N GLY A 123 15.49 -17.56 -4.99
CA GLY A 123 15.50 -18.39 -6.19
C GLY A 123 16.80 -19.17 -6.47
N THR A 124 17.86 -18.98 -5.68
CA THR A 124 19.21 -19.51 -6.00
C THR A 124 19.54 -20.87 -5.35
N ASN A 125 18.60 -21.53 -4.67
CA ASN A 125 18.78 -22.93 -4.25
C ASN A 125 17.97 -23.87 -5.14
N ARG A 126 18.59 -24.34 -6.23
CA ARG A 126 18.13 -25.50 -7.01
C ARG A 126 19.28 -26.45 -7.26
#